data_AF-A0A4U5QXI8-F1
#
_entry.id   AF-A0A4U5QXI8-F1
#
_cell.length_a   1.000
_cell.length_b   1.000
_cell.length_c   1.000
_cell.angle_alpha   90.00
_cell.angle_beta   90.00
_cell.angle_gamma   90.00
#
_symmetry.space_group_name_H-M   'P 1'
#
loop_
_entity.id
_entity.type
_entity.pdbx_description
1 polymer ?
#
loop_
_entity_poly.entity_id
_entity_poly.type
_entity_poly.pdbx_seq_one_letter_code
_entity_poly.pdbx_strand_id
1 'polypeptide(L)'
;MAEKYGPIFTIKMGVYRALVVSSWETAKECFTTHDKAFSGRPKTLASELLTYDGAMMGFSPYGPYLAVKVRKITTVELLSNYRLEKLKDVRESEVRAFLKELYKLWDDNRGGASKSKGNMVLVEMKRWFGDLTLNIVLRTIVGQTVGYITNVEDEESVKGWKKGLKDFFHWTGVFSVSDALPFLRFLDLGGHGKAMKKTAKELDLAVEDWLQEHKRKRAAGIVKGKEDFMDLMLDVFDNDAEAVQGGDSDTINKATSLALILAAQTRQQ
;
A
#
# COMPACT_ATOMS: atom_id res chain seq x y z
N MET A 1 -0.99 31.82 1.18
CA MET A 1 -0.26 32.09 -0.09
C MET A 1 -1.20 32.24 -1.27
N ALA A 2 -2.14 31.31 -1.48
CA ALA A 2 -3.16 31.42 -2.54
C ALA A 2 -3.96 32.74 -2.46
N GLU A 3 -4.36 33.18 -1.26
CA GLU A 3 -5.05 34.48 -1.07
C GLU A 3 -4.24 35.69 -1.55
N LYS A 4 -2.90 35.61 -1.54
CA LYS A 4 -2.01 36.74 -1.89
C LYS A 4 -1.52 36.68 -3.34
N TYR A 5 -1.24 35.49 -3.86
CA TYR A 5 -0.61 35.29 -5.17
C TYR A 5 -1.59 34.76 -6.23
N GLY A 6 -2.84 34.51 -5.85
CA GLY A 6 -3.86 33.95 -6.73
C GLY A 6 -3.90 32.42 -6.76
N PRO A 7 -4.79 31.85 -7.58
CA PRO A 7 -5.07 30.40 -7.61
C PRO A 7 -3.91 29.55 -8.17
N ILE A 8 -2.99 30.16 -8.91
CA ILE A 8 -1.83 29.51 -9.54
C ILE A 8 -0.59 30.33 -9.20
N PHE A 9 0.38 29.72 -8.51
CA PHE A 9 1.65 30.37 -8.20
C PHE A 9 2.78 29.36 -8.13
N THR A 10 4.03 29.82 -8.25
CA THR A 10 5.21 28.95 -8.18
C THR A 10 5.96 29.15 -6.87
N ILE A 11 6.42 28.06 -6.26
CA ILE A 11 7.36 28.07 -5.12
C ILE A 11 8.69 27.43 -5.52
N LYS A 12 9.78 27.83 -4.88
CA LYS A 12 11.11 27.23 -5.08
C LYS A 12 11.40 26.25 -3.95
N MET A 13 11.49 24.96 -4.27
CA MET A 13 11.85 23.88 -3.33
C MET A 13 13.29 23.45 -3.61
N GLY A 14 14.25 24.08 -2.93
CA GLY A 14 15.67 23.87 -3.20
C GLY A 14 16.07 24.34 -4.60
N VAL A 15 16.58 23.44 -5.44
CA VAL A 15 16.90 23.75 -6.84
C VAL A 15 15.69 23.67 -7.77
N TYR A 16 14.60 23.03 -7.36
CA TYR A 16 13.42 22.81 -8.18
C TYR A 16 12.37 23.91 -7.99
N ARG A 17 11.56 24.13 -9.03
CA ARG A 17 10.36 24.98 -8.96
C ARG A 17 9.12 24.08 -8.94
N ALA A 18 8.21 24.35 -8.02
CA ALA A 18 6.94 23.64 -7.90
C ALA A 18 5.80 24.60 -8.24
N LEU A 19 4.94 24.19 -9.18
CA LEU A 19 3.69 24.89 -9.45
C LEU A 19 2.65 24.47 -8.42
N VAL A 20 2.06 25.44 -7.74
CA VAL A 20 0.96 25.22 -6.80
C VAL A 20 -0.33 25.65 -7.47
N VAL A 21 -1.27 24.71 -7.59
CA VAL A 21 -2.63 24.93 -8.09
C VAL A 21 -3.57 24.82 -6.90
N SER A 22 -4.36 25.86 -6.66
CA SER A 22 -5.24 25.98 -5.49
C SER A 22 -6.71 26.28 -5.85
N SER A 23 -7.06 26.20 -7.14
CA SER A 23 -8.43 26.27 -7.67
C SER A 23 -8.85 24.91 -8.24
N TRP A 24 -10.10 24.53 -8.01
CA TRP A 24 -10.64 23.26 -8.54
C TRP A 24 -10.86 23.34 -10.06
N GLU A 25 -11.17 24.53 -10.60
CA GLU A 25 -11.32 24.78 -12.03
C GLU A 25 -10.00 24.50 -12.77
N THR A 26 -8.90 25.05 -12.27
CA THR A 26 -7.56 24.78 -12.84
C THR A 26 -7.14 23.34 -12.63
N ALA A 27 -7.38 22.76 -11.44
CA ALA A 27 -7.05 21.36 -11.20
C ALA A 27 -7.80 20.42 -12.16
N LYS A 28 -9.07 20.71 -12.46
CA LYS A 28 -9.86 19.98 -13.46
C LYS A 28 -9.19 20.06 -14.83
N GLU A 29 -8.82 21.25 -15.30
CA GLU A 29 -8.13 21.42 -16.59
C GLU A 29 -6.81 20.64 -16.66
N CYS A 30 -6.01 20.66 -15.59
CA CYS A 30 -4.76 19.90 -15.48
C CYS A 30 -4.98 18.38 -15.60
N PHE A 31 -6.06 17.84 -15.00
CA PHE A 31 -6.30 16.40 -14.94
C PHE A 31 -7.32 15.89 -15.97
N THR A 32 -7.89 16.75 -16.82
CA THR A 32 -8.75 16.33 -17.95
C THR A 32 -8.16 16.72 -19.29
N THR A 33 -7.95 18.01 -19.54
CA THR A 33 -7.57 18.53 -20.86
C THR A 33 -6.07 18.39 -21.09
N HIS A 34 -5.29 18.47 -20.02
CA HIS A 34 -3.83 18.45 -20.04
C HIS A 34 -3.25 17.29 -19.22
N ASP A 35 -4.05 16.24 -19.02
CA ASP A 35 -3.74 15.08 -18.17
C ASP A 35 -2.36 14.47 -18.48
N LYS A 36 -2.01 14.33 -19.77
CA LYS A 36 -0.74 13.79 -20.22
C LYS A 36 0.46 14.63 -19.76
N ALA A 37 0.33 15.96 -19.73
CA ALA A 37 1.41 16.85 -19.28
C ALA A 37 1.61 16.79 -17.76
N PHE A 38 0.53 16.56 -16.99
CA PHE A 38 0.54 16.47 -15.53
C PHE A 38 0.62 15.02 -14.99
N SER A 39 0.70 14.05 -15.88
CA SER A 39 0.77 12.63 -15.53
C SER A 39 2.15 12.19 -14.97
N GLY A 40 3.16 13.04 -15.12
CA GLY A 40 4.51 12.81 -14.58
C GLY A 40 4.52 12.62 -13.06
N ARG A 41 5.54 11.91 -12.57
CA ARG A 41 5.81 11.73 -11.14
C ARG A 41 7.21 12.25 -10.81
N PRO A 42 7.36 13.17 -9.85
CA PRO A 42 8.67 13.62 -9.41
C PRO A 42 9.48 12.45 -8.83
N LYS A 43 10.74 12.33 -9.25
CA LYS A 43 11.67 11.35 -8.67
C LYS A 43 12.23 11.90 -7.36
N THR A 44 11.58 11.54 -6.25
CA THR A 44 12.08 11.81 -4.88
C THR A 44 12.90 10.63 -4.37
N LEU A 45 13.72 10.87 -3.33
CA LEU A 45 14.48 9.84 -2.63
C LEU A 45 13.56 8.73 -2.12
N ALA A 46 12.41 9.10 -1.55
CA ALA A 46 11.41 8.15 -1.08
C ALA A 46 10.85 7.29 -2.22
N SER A 47 10.50 7.90 -3.36
CA SER A 47 10.03 7.17 -4.54
C SER A 47 11.08 6.17 -5.03
N GLU A 48 12.36 6.55 -5.05
CA GLU A 48 13.43 5.66 -5.51
C GLU A 48 13.66 4.51 -4.53
N LEU A 49 13.79 4.80 -3.23
CA LEU A 49 14.23 3.82 -2.24
C LEU A 49 13.11 2.92 -1.71
N LEU A 50 11.86 3.41 -1.64
CA LEU A 50 10.75 2.67 -1.02
C LEU A 50 9.84 1.97 -2.02
N THR A 51 9.90 2.35 -3.30
CA THR A 51 8.86 1.97 -4.28
C THR A 51 9.40 1.16 -5.45
N TYR A 52 10.46 0.38 -5.22
CA TYR A 52 11.18 -0.40 -6.22
C TYR A 52 11.64 0.48 -7.40
N ASP A 53 12.39 1.55 -7.11
CA ASP A 53 12.81 2.55 -8.10
C ASP A 53 11.64 3.18 -8.90
N GLY A 54 10.51 3.40 -8.24
CA GLY A 54 9.30 3.92 -8.88
C GLY A 54 8.52 2.88 -9.68
N ALA A 55 8.74 1.58 -9.51
CA ALA A 55 7.93 0.56 -10.16
C ALA A 55 6.50 0.46 -9.59
N MET A 56 6.26 0.92 -8.35
CA MET A 56 4.91 0.93 -7.78
C MET A 56 3.97 1.84 -8.58
N MET A 57 2.77 1.34 -8.87
CA MET A 57 1.75 1.98 -9.71
C MET A 57 1.49 3.48 -9.43
N GLY A 58 1.49 3.89 -8.16
CA GLY A 58 1.22 5.27 -7.74
C GLY A 58 2.40 6.24 -7.95
N PHE A 59 3.62 5.70 -7.94
CA PHE A 59 4.88 6.44 -8.00
C PHE A 59 5.58 6.35 -9.36
N SER A 60 5.14 5.42 -10.20
CA SER A 60 5.70 5.23 -11.54
C SER A 60 5.42 6.42 -12.46
N PRO A 61 6.45 6.94 -13.16
CA PRO A 61 6.24 7.98 -14.17
C PRO A 61 5.31 7.46 -15.26
N TYR A 62 4.53 8.35 -15.86
CA TYR A 62 3.69 8.00 -16.99
C TYR A 62 4.59 7.55 -18.16
N GLY A 63 4.52 6.26 -18.48
CA GLY A 63 5.38 5.63 -19.46
C GLY A 63 4.71 4.41 -20.10
N PRO A 64 5.20 3.95 -21.26
CA PRO A 64 4.41 3.17 -22.21
C PRO A 64 3.91 1.80 -21.74
N TYR A 65 4.45 1.26 -20.64
CA TYR A 65 4.31 -0.16 -20.39
C TYR A 65 3.98 -0.53 -18.94
N LEU A 66 4.90 -0.35 -17.99
CA LEU A 66 4.71 -0.88 -16.64
C LEU A 66 3.52 -0.27 -15.90
N ALA A 67 3.48 1.06 -15.77
CA ALA A 67 2.41 1.76 -15.05
C ALA A 67 1.03 1.53 -15.68
N VAL A 68 0.93 1.54 -17.01
CA VAL A 68 -0.34 1.42 -17.74
C VAL A 68 -0.83 -0.02 -17.75
N LYS A 69 0.06 -1.00 -18.03
CA LYS A 69 -0.32 -2.42 -18.09
C LYS A 69 -0.69 -2.95 -16.72
N VAL A 70 0.09 -2.64 -15.68
CA VAL A 70 -0.25 -3.03 -14.30
C VAL A 70 -1.56 -2.37 -13.85
N ARG A 71 -1.79 -1.09 -14.16
CA ARG A 71 -3.10 -0.44 -13.89
C ARG A 71 -4.25 -1.19 -14.55
N LYS A 72 -4.09 -1.56 -15.82
CA LYS A 72 -5.10 -2.32 -16.56
C LYS A 72 -5.37 -3.67 -15.92
N ILE A 73 -4.32 -4.44 -15.60
CA ILE A 73 -4.43 -5.75 -14.95
C ILE A 73 -5.15 -5.59 -13.61
N THR A 74 -4.69 -4.73 -12.72
CA THR A 74 -5.36 -4.48 -11.43
C THR A 74 -6.82 -4.06 -11.62
N THR A 75 -7.11 -3.15 -12.55
CA THR A 75 -8.50 -2.66 -12.74
C THR A 75 -9.42 -3.78 -13.22
N VAL A 76 -8.98 -4.58 -14.19
CA VAL A 76 -9.81 -5.65 -14.78
C VAL A 76 -9.90 -6.87 -13.86
N GLU A 77 -8.78 -7.28 -13.29
CA GLU A 77 -8.65 -8.58 -12.62
C GLU A 77 -8.89 -8.51 -11.10
N LEU A 78 -8.83 -7.31 -10.50
CA LEU A 78 -9.07 -7.11 -9.08
C LEU A 78 -10.27 -6.21 -8.80
N LEU A 79 -10.35 -5.07 -9.48
CA LEU A 79 -11.29 -4.00 -9.15
C LEU A 79 -12.55 -3.99 -10.01
N SER A 80 -12.72 -4.96 -10.92
CA SER A 80 -13.93 -5.05 -11.74
C SER A 80 -15.12 -5.51 -10.89
N ASN A 81 -16.33 -5.07 -11.26
CA ASN A 81 -17.56 -5.43 -10.55
C ASN A 81 -17.72 -6.95 -10.36
N TYR A 82 -17.38 -7.72 -11.40
CA TYR A 82 -17.40 -9.18 -11.35
C TYR A 82 -16.45 -9.74 -10.28
N ARG A 83 -15.22 -9.23 -10.20
CA ARG A 83 -14.22 -9.67 -9.22
C ARG A 83 -14.60 -9.23 -7.82
N LEU A 84 -15.15 -8.02 -7.66
CA LEU A 84 -15.68 -7.54 -6.39
C LEU A 84 -16.81 -8.43 -5.88
N GLU A 85 -17.71 -8.91 -6.73
CA GLU A 85 -18.76 -9.85 -6.31
C GLU A 85 -18.17 -11.21 -5.93
N LYS A 86 -17.20 -11.72 -6.70
CA LYS A 86 -16.51 -12.98 -6.36
C LYS A 86 -15.75 -12.90 -5.02
N LEU A 87 -15.25 -11.73 -4.65
CA LEU A 87 -14.53 -11.47 -3.38
C LEU A 87 -15.48 -11.10 -2.21
N LYS A 88 -16.79 -11.14 -2.41
CA LYS A 88 -17.77 -10.79 -1.38
C LYS A 88 -17.64 -11.66 -0.14
N ASP A 89 -17.47 -12.96 -0.30
CA ASP A 89 -17.34 -13.91 0.81
C ASP A 89 -16.11 -13.61 1.69
N VAL A 90 -15.03 -13.10 1.09
CA VAL A 90 -13.83 -12.67 1.83
C VAL A 90 -14.20 -11.50 2.75
N ARG A 91 -14.87 -10.47 2.23
CA ARG A 91 -15.30 -9.32 3.03
C ARG A 91 -16.30 -9.72 4.12
N GLU A 92 -17.31 -10.52 3.79
CA GLU A 92 -18.30 -10.97 4.77
C GLU A 92 -17.69 -11.82 5.88
N SER A 93 -16.76 -12.72 5.54
CA SER A 93 -16.08 -13.55 6.53
C SER A 93 -15.17 -12.74 7.44
N GLU A 94 -14.45 -11.74 6.91
CA GLU A 94 -13.63 -10.83 7.73
C GLU A 94 -14.47 -9.93 8.65
N VAL A 95 -15.57 -9.36 8.16
CA VAL A 95 -16.51 -8.59 9.00
C VAL A 95 -17.10 -9.46 10.11
N ARG A 96 -17.45 -10.72 9.80
CA ARG A 96 -17.95 -11.66 10.80
C ARG A 96 -16.88 -12.00 11.84
N ALA A 97 -15.63 -12.19 11.44
CA ALA A 97 -14.51 -12.42 12.35
C ALA A 97 -14.29 -11.20 13.26
N PHE A 98 -14.23 -10.01 12.68
CA PHE A 98 -14.14 -8.74 13.39
C PHE A 98 -15.22 -8.60 14.48
N LEU A 99 -16.49 -8.83 14.14
CA LEU A 99 -17.59 -8.73 15.10
C LEU A 99 -17.51 -9.79 16.21
N LYS A 100 -17.12 -11.02 15.88
CA LYS A 100 -16.92 -12.08 16.87
C LYS A 100 -15.82 -11.73 17.86
N GLU A 101 -14.72 -11.16 17.40
CA GLU A 101 -13.61 -10.77 18.25
C GLU A 101 -13.98 -9.57 19.14
N LEU A 102 -14.68 -8.57 18.61
CA LEU A 102 -15.26 -7.48 19.42
C LEU A 102 -16.22 -8.00 20.51
N TYR A 103 -17.05 -8.99 20.17
CA TYR A 103 -17.96 -9.61 21.13
C TYR A 103 -17.19 -10.35 22.24
N LYS A 104 -16.15 -11.13 21.88
CA LYS A 104 -15.28 -11.79 22.87
C LYS A 104 -14.61 -10.78 23.80
N LEU A 105 -14.05 -9.70 23.24
CA LEU A 105 -13.44 -8.63 24.04
C LEU A 105 -14.44 -8.04 25.03
N TRP A 106 -15.70 -7.85 24.61
CA TRP A 106 -16.75 -7.39 25.50
C TRP A 106 -17.08 -8.40 26.62
N ASP A 107 -17.20 -9.69 26.27
CA ASP A 107 -17.55 -10.76 27.21
C ASP A 107 -16.44 -10.98 28.25
N ASP A 108 -15.17 -10.99 27.83
CA ASP A 108 -13.99 -11.17 28.70
C ASP A 108 -13.86 -10.04 29.73
N ASN A 109 -14.20 -8.80 29.36
CA ASN A 109 -14.05 -7.62 30.22
C ASN A 109 -15.30 -7.31 31.06
N ARG A 110 -16.41 -8.02 30.84
CA ARG A 110 -17.65 -7.89 31.63
C ARG A 110 -17.48 -8.35 33.08
N GLY A 111 -16.52 -9.24 33.36
CA GLY A 111 -16.30 -9.83 34.70
C GLY A 111 -15.56 -8.94 35.71
N GLY A 112 -14.86 -7.89 35.26
CA GLY A 112 -13.96 -7.09 36.10
C GLY A 112 -14.50 -5.72 36.57
N ALA A 113 -15.60 -5.24 35.99
CA ALA A 113 -16.15 -3.92 36.33
C ALA A 113 -17.13 -4.02 37.50
N SER A 114 -16.81 -3.33 38.61
CA SER A 114 -17.75 -3.06 39.69
C SER A 114 -19.09 -2.60 39.12
N LYS A 115 -20.19 -3.22 39.60
CA LYS A 115 -21.59 -3.11 39.12
C LYS A 115 -22.19 -1.69 39.04
N SER A 116 -21.40 -0.63 39.17
CA SER A 116 -21.83 0.76 39.25
C SER A 116 -21.59 1.60 37.99
N LYS A 117 -20.89 1.10 36.97
CA LYS A 117 -20.84 1.72 35.63
C LYS A 117 -21.11 0.63 34.60
N GLY A 118 -22.13 0.83 33.76
CA GLY A 118 -22.70 -0.20 32.88
C GLY A 118 -21.66 -0.98 32.09
N ASN A 119 -22.00 -2.24 31.74
CA ASN A 119 -21.19 -3.24 31.01
C ASN A 119 -20.68 -2.75 29.63
N MET A 120 -19.94 -1.66 29.58
CA MET A 120 -19.40 -1.04 28.38
C MET A 120 -17.89 -1.21 28.40
N VAL A 121 -17.33 -1.63 27.28
CA VAL A 121 -15.89 -1.77 27.07
C VAL A 121 -15.44 -0.68 26.12
N LEU A 122 -14.42 0.08 26.51
CA LEU A 122 -13.84 1.11 25.65
C LEU A 122 -12.96 0.46 24.59
N VAL A 123 -13.19 0.80 23.32
CA VAL A 123 -12.48 0.21 22.18
C VAL A 123 -11.91 1.30 21.28
N GLU A 124 -10.65 1.16 20.87
CA GLU A 124 -10.02 2.04 19.90
C GLU A 124 -10.45 1.67 18.46
N MET A 125 -11.59 2.21 18.02
CA MET A 125 -12.19 1.85 16.72
C MET A 125 -11.26 2.09 15.52
N LYS A 126 -10.35 3.07 15.61
CA LYS A 126 -9.37 3.37 14.55
C LYS A 126 -8.45 2.17 14.26
N ARG A 127 -7.91 1.55 15.32
CA ARG A 127 -7.09 0.34 15.20
C ARG A 127 -7.91 -0.81 14.62
N TRP A 128 -9.11 -1.02 15.12
CA TRP A 128 -10.01 -2.09 14.71
C TRP A 128 -10.41 -2.01 13.22
N PHE A 129 -10.80 -0.82 12.74
CA PHE A 129 -11.09 -0.62 11.32
C PHE A 129 -9.84 -0.71 10.44
N GLY A 130 -8.69 -0.26 10.95
CA GLY A 130 -7.40 -0.45 10.29
C GLY A 130 -7.07 -1.93 10.09
N ASP A 131 -7.19 -2.73 11.14
CA ASP A 131 -6.95 -4.18 11.12
C ASP A 131 -7.95 -4.92 10.23
N LEU A 132 -9.25 -4.55 10.26
CA LEU A 132 -10.27 -5.10 9.33
C LEU A 132 -9.92 -4.81 7.87
N THR A 133 -9.56 -3.57 7.57
CA THR A 133 -9.18 -3.17 6.21
C THR A 133 -7.92 -3.91 5.77
N LEU A 134 -6.95 -4.06 6.67
CA LEU A 134 -5.71 -4.77 6.40
C LEU A 134 -5.96 -6.26 6.11
N ASN A 135 -6.77 -6.92 6.92
CA ASN A 135 -7.08 -8.34 6.75
C ASN A 135 -7.86 -8.61 5.46
N ILE A 136 -8.85 -7.76 5.12
CA ILE A 136 -9.58 -7.86 3.84
C ILE A 136 -8.60 -7.77 2.67
N VAL A 137 -7.68 -6.80 2.71
CA VAL A 137 -6.77 -6.54 1.59
C VAL A 137 -5.68 -7.61 1.52
N LEU A 138 -5.05 -7.99 2.63
CA LEU A 138 -4.06 -9.07 2.64
C LEU A 138 -4.67 -10.38 2.14
N ARG A 139 -5.90 -10.70 2.54
CA ARG A 139 -6.56 -11.94 2.11
C ARG A 139 -6.96 -11.89 0.63
N THR A 140 -7.28 -10.71 0.13
CA THR A 140 -7.61 -10.50 -1.29
C THR A 140 -6.37 -10.52 -2.18
N ILE A 141 -5.24 -9.97 -1.71
CA ILE A 141 -4.03 -9.79 -2.51
C ILE A 141 -3.10 -11.01 -2.43
N VAL A 142 -2.85 -11.54 -1.23
CA VAL A 142 -1.85 -12.58 -0.95
C VAL A 142 -2.41 -13.77 -0.15
N GLY A 143 -3.72 -13.84 0.04
CA GLY A 143 -4.36 -14.93 0.78
C GLY A 143 -4.04 -15.00 2.29
N GLN A 144 -3.41 -13.97 2.86
CA GLN A 144 -2.98 -13.95 4.27
C GLN A 144 -3.93 -13.13 5.17
N THR A 145 -3.89 -13.38 6.48
CA THR A 145 -4.59 -12.56 7.50
C THR A 145 -3.69 -12.36 8.73
N VAL A 146 -3.83 -11.21 9.39
CA VAL A 146 -3.03 -10.82 10.56
C VAL A 146 -3.83 -11.00 11.87
N GLY A 147 -5.12 -11.31 11.78
CA GLY A 147 -6.01 -11.47 12.95
C GLY A 147 -6.42 -10.13 13.61
N TYR A 148 -7.23 -10.21 14.69
CA TYR A 148 -7.80 -9.04 15.39
C TYR A 148 -7.40 -8.96 16.88
N ILE A 149 -7.41 -10.07 17.61
CA ILE A 149 -7.01 -10.15 19.01
C ILE A 149 -5.70 -10.91 19.13
N THR A 150 -4.64 -10.19 19.43
CA THR A 150 -3.34 -10.75 19.81
C THR A 150 -3.36 -11.02 21.32
N ASN A 151 -3.92 -12.15 21.75
CA ASN A 151 -3.62 -12.69 23.09
C ASN A 151 -2.34 -13.55 23.10
N VAL A 152 -1.57 -13.49 22.02
CA VAL A 152 -0.23 -14.05 21.96
C VAL A 152 0.66 -12.98 21.34
N GLU A 153 1.77 -12.68 22.00
CA GLU A 153 2.81 -11.79 21.52
C GLU A 153 3.58 -12.32 20.30
N ASP A 154 3.13 -13.43 19.70
CA ASP A 154 3.85 -14.18 18.68
C ASP A 154 3.36 -13.87 17.27
N GLU A 155 4.06 -12.95 16.64
CA GLU A 155 4.88 -13.26 15.47
C GLU A 155 5.71 -12.01 15.16
N GLU A 156 7.03 -12.10 15.33
CA GLU A 156 7.96 -10.99 15.06
C GLU A 156 7.78 -10.43 13.64
N SER A 157 7.37 -11.30 12.70
CA SER A 157 6.96 -10.99 11.32
C SER A 157 5.78 -9.99 11.26
N VAL A 158 4.71 -10.21 12.01
CA VAL A 158 3.51 -9.35 12.02
C VAL A 158 3.81 -7.97 12.61
N LYS A 159 4.53 -7.92 13.73
CA LYS A 159 4.96 -6.66 14.35
C LYS A 159 5.92 -5.91 13.43
N GLY A 160 6.86 -6.62 12.80
CA GLY A 160 7.78 -6.08 11.79
C GLY A 160 7.04 -5.49 10.60
N TRP A 161 6.05 -6.21 10.06
CA TRP A 161 5.22 -5.77 8.94
C TRP A 161 4.42 -4.50 9.26
N LYS A 162 3.67 -4.47 10.37
CA LYS A 162 2.89 -3.28 10.77
C LYS A 162 3.79 -2.07 11.00
N LYS A 163 4.98 -2.28 11.56
CA LYS A 163 5.99 -1.23 11.71
C LYS A 163 6.52 -0.75 10.36
N GLY A 164 6.88 -1.66 9.46
CA GLY A 164 7.31 -1.34 8.11
C GLY A 164 6.29 -0.50 7.34
N LEU A 165 4.99 -0.83 7.45
CA LEU A 165 3.90 -0.04 6.87
C LEU A 165 3.85 1.38 7.44
N LYS A 166 3.94 1.51 8.77
CA LYS A 166 3.93 2.82 9.45
C LYS A 166 5.14 3.67 9.02
N ASP A 167 6.33 3.07 8.98
CA ASP A 167 7.56 3.74 8.60
C ASP A 167 7.52 4.13 7.11
N PHE A 168 6.94 3.30 6.23
CA PHE A 168 6.73 3.65 4.82
C PHE A 168 5.91 4.93 4.67
N PHE A 169 4.77 5.05 5.36
CA PHE A 169 3.95 6.26 5.31
C PHE A 169 4.59 7.48 5.97
N HIS A 170 5.43 7.26 6.98
CA HIS A 170 6.24 8.33 7.53
C HIS A 170 7.22 8.85 6.48
N TRP A 171 8.05 7.97 5.91
CA TRP A 171 9.13 8.35 5.01
C TRP A 171 8.65 8.83 3.64
N THR A 172 7.57 8.28 3.09
CA THR A 172 6.98 8.80 1.84
C THR A 172 6.40 10.20 1.97
N GLY A 173 6.03 10.62 3.19
CA GLY A 173 5.56 11.98 3.47
C GLY A 173 6.68 12.98 3.80
N VAL A 174 7.93 12.51 3.97
CA VAL A 174 9.07 13.37 4.30
C VAL A 174 9.72 13.87 3.01
N PHE A 175 9.85 15.20 2.90
CA PHE A 175 10.67 15.84 1.86
C PHE A 175 12.12 15.93 2.36
N SER A 176 13.02 15.13 1.78
CA SER A 176 14.42 15.06 2.23
C SER A 176 15.25 16.23 1.71
N VAL A 177 16.36 16.54 2.39
CA VAL A 177 17.33 17.56 1.92
C VAL A 177 17.88 17.19 0.54
N SER A 178 18.04 15.89 0.25
CA SER A 178 18.45 15.41 -1.07
C SER A 178 17.42 15.69 -2.17
N ASP A 179 16.14 15.83 -1.82
CA ASP A 179 15.08 16.18 -2.77
C ASP A 179 15.14 17.67 -3.14
N ALA A 180 15.58 18.51 -2.20
CA ALA A 180 15.83 19.93 -2.42
C ALA A 180 17.18 20.17 -3.14
N LEU A 181 18.23 19.46 -2.72
CA LEU A 181 19.63 19.66 -3.11
C LEU A 181 20.27 18.32 -3.49
N PRO A 182 20.07 17.83 -4.74
CA PRO A 182 20.52 16.51 -5.16
C PRO A 182 22.03 16.26 -5.02
N PHE A 183 22.84 17.31 -5.12
CA PHE A 183 24.30 17.23 -4.95
C PHE A 183 24.74 16.93 -3.51
N LEU A 184 23.85 17.04 -2.51
CA LEU A 184 24.12 16.65 -1.12
C LEU A 184 23.64 15.22 -0.79
N ARG A 185 23.16 14.47 -1.78
CA ARG A 185 22.57 13.14 -1.58
C ARG A 185 23.53 12.15 -0.89
N PHE A 186 24.82 12.25 -1.16
CA PHE A 186 25.84 11.34 -0.59
C PHE A 186 26.02 11.48 0.93
N LEU A 187 25.62 12.62 1.52
CA LEU A 187 25.77 12.89 2.95
C LEU A 187 24.70 12.20 3.80
N ASP A 188 23.57 11.82 3.21
CA ASP A 188 22.39 11.31 3.92
C ASP A 188 22.04 12.15 5.17
N LEU A 189 21.94 13.48 5.00
CA LEU A 189 21.67 14.42 6.09
C LEU A 189 20.32 14.08 6.75
N GLY A 190 20.37 13.66 8.02
CA GLY A 190 19.20 13.18 8.76
C GLY A 190 19.01 11.65 8.74
N GLY A 191 19.86 10.90 8.04
CA GLY A 191 19.82 9.43 7.97
C GLY A 191 18.58 8.87 7.26
N HIS A 192 17.87 9.71 6.50
CA HIS A 192 16.60 9.37 5.86
C HIS A 192 16.79 8.24 4.83
N GLY A 193 17.83 8.30 4.00
CA GLY A 193 18.11 7.28 3.00
C GLY A 193 18.41 5.93 3.62
N LYS A 194 19.20 5.88 4.70
CA LYS A 194 19.45 4.64 5.44
C LYS A 194 18.18 4.08 6.08
N ALA A 195 17.33 4.93 6.67
CA ALA A 195 16.07 4.52 7.25
C ALA A 195 15.09 3.99 6.17
N MET A 196 14.96 4.70 5.05
CA MET A 196 14.14 4.29 3.91
C MET A 196 14.58 2.93 3.37
N LYS A 197 15.89 2.71 3.17
CA LYS A 197 16.42 1.40 2.72
C LYS A 197 16.10 0.27 3.69
N LYS A 198 16.18 0.55 4.99
CA LYS A 198 15.82 -0.43 6.03
C LYS A 198 14.33 -0.78 5.94
N THR A 199 13.45 0.22 5.86
CA THR A 199 12.00 0.01 5.72
C THR A 199 11.66 -0.73 4.43
N ALA A 200 12.29 -0.38 3.31
CA ALA A 200 12.10 -1.08 2.03
C ALA A 200 12.48 -2.56 2.15
N LYS A 201 13.60 -2.87 2.81
CA LYS A 201 14.05 -4.24 3.03
C LYS A 201 13.08 -5.02 3.94
N GLU A 202 12.59 -4.41 5.02
CA GLU A 202 11.63 -5.06 5.94
C GLU A 202 10.33 -5.42 5.21
N LEU A 203 9.82 -4.54 4.35
CA LEU A 203 8.61 -4.81 3.55
C LEU A 203 8.87 -5.81 2.43
N ASP A 204 10.02 -5.72 1.74
CA ASP A 204 10.36 -6.62 0.64
C ASP A 204 10.50 -8.07 1.11
N LEU A 205 11.09 -8.30 2.29
CA LEU A 205 11.19 -9.65 2.88
C LEU A 205 9.81 -10.29 3.07
N ALA A 206 8.83 -9.56 3.62
CA ALA A 206 7.49 -10.10 3.83
C ALA A 206 6.80 -10.45 2.50
N VAL A 207 6.91 -9.59 1.49
CA VAL A 207 6.26 -9.80 0.19
C VAL A 207 6.98 -10.89 -0.61
N GLU A 208 8.31 -11.02 -0.46
CA GLU A 208 9.10 -12.11 -1.01
C GLU A 208 8.67 -13.45 -0.41
N ASP A 209 8.55 -13.54 0.92
CA ASP A 209 8.11 -14.76 1.60
C ASP A 209 6.74 -15.22 1.09
N TRP A 210 5.80 -14.27 0.91
CA TRP A 210 4.50 -14.58 0.33
C TRP A 210 4.63 -15.05 -1.13
N LEU A 211 5.41 -14.37 -1.96
CA LEU A 211 5.59 -14.75 -3.36
C LEU A 211 6.16 -16.17 -3.51
N GLN A 212 7.20 -16.49 -2.72
CA GLN A 212 7.81 -17.82 -2.75
C GLN A 212 6.85 -18.90 -2.26
N GLU A 213 6.05 -18.61 -1.24
CA GLU A 213 5.04 -19.56 -0.78
C GLU A 213 3.98 -19.86 -1.86
N HIS A 214 3.52 -18.85 -2.61
CA HIS A 214 2.60 -19.07 -3.75
C HIS A 214 3.25 -19.93 -4.84
N LYS A 215 4.50 -19.63 -5.22
CA LYS A 215 5.24 -20.43 -6.21
C LYS A 215 5.40 -21.88 -5.76
N ARG A 216 5.73 -22.11 -4.49
CA ARG A 216 5.87 -23.46 -3.91
C ARG A 216 4.55 -24.23 -3.93
N LYS A 217 3.45 -23.60 -3.52
CA LYS A 217 2.11 -24.20 -3.54
C LYS A 217 1.65 -24.57 -4.96
N ARG A 218 1.91 -23.70 -5.94
CA ARG A 218 1.64 -23.96 -7.37
C ARG A 218 2.45 -25.15 -7.88
N ALA A 219 3.76 -25.18 -7.61
CA ALA A 219 4.64 -26.27 -8.02
C ALA A 219 4.23 -27.63 -7.42
N ALA A 220 3.70 -27.62 -6.19
CA ALA A 220 3.18 -28.81 -5.52
C ALA A 220 1.77 -29.22 -5.99
N GLY A 221 1.12 -28.47 -6.88
CA GLY A 221 -0.25 -28.72 -7.34
C GLY A 221 -1.32 -28.59 -6.25
N ILE A 222 -0.98 -27.95 -5.13
CA ILE A 222 -1.89 -27.75 -3.98
C ILE A 222 -2.97 -26.74 -4.34
N VAL A 223 -2.61 -25.70 -5.10
CA VAL A 223 -3.52 -24.66 -5.55
C VAL A 223 -3.96 -24.97 -6.98
N LYS A 224 -5.27 -25.10 -7.19
CA LYS A 224 -5.89 -25.26 -8.52
C LYS A 224 -6.63 -23.99 -8.91
N GLY A 225 -5.90 -22.94 -9.30
CA GLY A 225 -6.47 -21.74 -9.90
C GLY A 225 -5.95 -20.42 -9.32
N LYS A 226 -6.73 -19.35 -9.54
CA LYS A 226 -6.44 -17.98 -9.11
C LYS A 226 -7.14 -17.70 -7.77
N GLU A 227 -6.55 -18.17 -6.66
CA GLU A 227 -7.14 -18.01 -5.33
C GLU A 227 -7.11 -16.55 -4.86
N ASP A 228 -6.01 -15.84 -5.13
CA ASP A 228 -5.85 -14.42 -4.85
C ASP A 228 -5.19 -13.65 -6.01
N PHE A 229 -4.90 -12.36 -5.78
CA PHE A 229 -4.32 -11.49 -6.80
C PHE A 229 -2.86 -11.83 -7.13
N MET A 230 -2.06 -12.27 -6.16
CA MET A 230 -0.66 -12.61 -6.38
C MET A 230 -0.54 -13.85 -7.28
N ASP A 231 -1.38 -14.86 -7.05
CA ASP A 231 -1.51 -16.03 -7.95
C ASP A 231 -1.99 -15.64 -9.34
N LEU A 232 -2.91 -14.68 -9.42
CA LEU A 232 -3.38 -14.15 -10.69
C LEU A 232 -2.25 -13.48 -11.47
N MET A 233 -1.44 -12.66 -10.80
CA MET A 233 -0.29 -12.00 -11.41
C MET A 233 0.76 -13.00 -11.90
N LEU A 234 1.03 -14.06 -11.13
CA LEU A 234 1.89 -15.16 -11.57
C LEU A 234 1.35 -15.80 -12.86
N ASP A 235 0.04 -16.12 -12.91
CA ASP A 235 -0.58 -16.69 -14.10
C ASP A 235 -0.56 -15.74 -15.31
N VAL A 236 -0.77 -14.44 -15.11
CA VAL A 236 -0.69 -13.45 -16.19
C VAL A 236 0.73 -13.38 -16.76
N PHE A 237 1.76 -13.40 -15.90
CA PHE A 237 3.15 -13.34 -16.37
C PHE A 237 3.65 -14.65 -16.97
N ASP A 238 3.15 -15.80 -16.53
CA ASP A 238 3.44 -17.10 -17.14
C ASP A 238 2.88 -17.21 -18.57
N ASN A 239 1.72 -16.60 -18.83
CA ASN A 239 1.00 -16.71 -20.11
C ASN A 239 1.23 -15.54 -21.09
N ASP A 240 1.77 -14.42 -20.63
CA ASP A 240 2.01 -13.22 -21.44
C ASP A 240 3.45 -12.72 -21.19
N ALA A 241 4.42 -13.24 -21.94
CA ALA A 241 5.82 -12.80 -21.87
C ALA A 241 5.97 -11.30 -22.26
N GLU A 242 5.04 -10.79 -23.07
CA GLU A 242 4.90 -9.36 -23.36
C GLU A 242 4.17 -8.61 -22.25
N ALA A 243 4.00 -9.18 -21.05
CA ALA A 243 3.64 -8.48 -19.81
C ALA A 243 4.84 -8.10 -18.94
N VAL A 244 6.05 -8.56 -19.31
CA VAL A 244 7.29 -8.39 -18.55
C VAL A 244 8.32 -7.46 -19.24
N GLN A 245 8.14 -7.06 -20.52
CA GLN A 245 9.07 -6.18 -21.25
C GLN A 245 9.58 -4.97 -20.42
N GLY A 246 10.80 -5.11 -19.90
CA GLY A 246 11.52 -4.07 -19.17
C GLY A 246 11.74 -4.30 -17.66
N GLY A 247 11.28 -5.41 -17.06
CA GLY A 247 11.51 -5.72 -15.64
C GLY A 247 11.45 -7.21 -15.30
N ASP A 248 11.78 -7.58 -14.07
CA ASP A 248 11.63 -8.94 -13.54
C ASP A 248 10.18 -9.17 -13.09
N SER A 249 9.54 -10.28 -13.50
CA SER A 249 8.11 -10.56 -13.22
C SER A 249 7.82 -10.65 -11.74
N ASP A 250 8.76 -11.19 -10.96
CA ASP A 250 8.68 -11.27 -9.51
C ASP A 250 8.69 -9.87 -8.91
N THR A 251 9.65 -9.04 -9.30
CA THR A 251 9.75 -7.64 -8.87
C THR A 251 8.46 -6.87 -9.19
N ILE A 252 7.88 -7.04 -10.38
CA ILE A 252 6.62 -6.38 -10.76
C ILE A 252 5.46 -6.88 -9.89
N ASN A 253 5.36 -8.19 -9.65
CA ASN A 253 4.33 -8.77 -8.80
C ASN A 253 4.45 -8.25 -7.36
N LYS A 254 5.65 -8.29 -6.77
CA LYS A 254 5.91 -7.76 -5.43
C LYS A 254 5.59 -6.28 -5.33
N ALA A 255 6.09 -5.47 -6.25
CA ALA A 255 5.84 -4.03 -6.27
C ALA A 255 4.34 -3.72 -6.39
N THR A 256 3.61 -4.45 -7.23
CA THR A 256 2.16 -4.25 -7.43
C THR A 256 1.38 -4.68 -6.20
N SER A 257 1.64 -5.87 -5.68
CA SER A 257 0.96 -6.41 -4.50
C SER A 257 1.20 -5.52 -3.28
N LEU A 258 2.44 -5.09 -3.04
CA LEU A 258 2.78 -4.17 -1.96
C LEU A 258 2.09 -2.80 -2.14
N ALA A 259 2.08 -2.26 -3.36
CA ALA A 259 1.40 -0.99 -3.65
C ALA A 259 -0.11 -1.04 -3.35
N LEU A 260 -0.77 -2.16 -3.65
CA LEU A 260 -2.20 -2.37 -3.38
C LEU A 260 -2.47 -2.48 -1.88
N ILE A 261 -1.64 -3.22 -1.15
CA ILE A 261 -1.76 -3.34 0.30
C ILE A 261 -1.56 -1.97 0.97
N LEU A 262 -0.54 -1.23 0.54
CA LEU A 262 -0.26 0.13 1.02
C LEU A 262 -1.42 1.07 0.73
N ALA A 263 -1.96 1.11 -0.50
CA ALA A 263 -3.04 2.02 -0.87
C ALA A 263 -4.29 1.86 0.01
N ALA A 264 -4.58 0.65 0.49
CA ALA A 264 -5.73 0.40 1.35
C ALA A 264 -5.52 0.79 2.83
N GLN A 265 -4.28 1.02 3.25
CA GLN A 265 -3.91 1.34 4.64
C GLN A 265 -3.78 2.85 4.90
N THR A 266 -4.08 3.69 3.92
CA THR A 266 -3.75 5.12 3.97
C THR A 266 -4.40 5.84 5.16
N ARG A 267 -3.57 6.60 5.90
CA ARG A 267 -3.87 7.35 7.13
C ARG A 267 -5.30 7.91 7.18
N GLN A 268 -6.13 7.34 8.05
CA GLN A 268 -7.13 8.13 8.75
C GLN A 268 -6.35 9.07 9.68
N GLN A 269 -6.05 10.28 9.24
CA GLN A 269 -5.64 11.35 10.16
C GLN A 269 -6.88 11.82 10.91
#